data_AF-A0AAW2EKW1-F1
#
_entry.id   AF-A0AAW2EKW1-F1
#
_cell.length_a   1.000
_cell.length_b   1.000
_cell.length_c   1.000
_cell.angle_alpha   90.00
_cell.angle_beta   90.00
_cell.angle_gamma   90.00
#
_symmetry.space_group_name_H-M   'P 1'
#
loop_
_entity.id
_entity.type
_entity.pdbx_description
1 polymer ?
#
loop_
_entity_poly.entity_id
_entity_poly.type
_entity_poly.pdbx_seq_one_letter_code
_entity_poly.pdbx_strand_id
1 'polypeptide(L)'
;MNSVDNSKWYALVKYKSGNETEVLPIQKIKLKIGKGKQVSFNPKSLTDFDRVHYYTVNTTHGSKDGKEHKWYAHISLLAGNPITSNRDLNVSIILVNIVDV
;
A
#
# COMPACT_ATOMS: atom_id res chain seq x y z
N MET A 1 15.83 13.20 -13.92
CA MET A 1 14.82 12.12 -13.87
C MET A 1 13.50 12.75 -13.44
N ASN A 2 12.46 12.66 -14.27
CA ASN A 2 11.11 13.12 -13.90
C ASN A 2 10.54 12.14 -12.86
N SER A 3 10.45 12.55 -11.59
CA SER A 3 9.63 11.82 -10.61
C SER A 3 8.17 12.11 -10.92
N VAL A 4 7.35 11.07 -10.97
CA VAL A 4 5.89 11.26 -11.01
C VAL A 4 5.48 11.89 -9.68
N ASP A 5 4.71 12.99 -9.74
CA ASP A 5 4.11 13.54 -8.53
C ASP A 5 2.99 12.60 -8.08
N ASN A 6 3.29 11.86 -7.02
CA ASN A 6 2.40 10.91 -6.40
C ASN A 6 2.14 11.26 -4.92
N SER A 7 2.33 12.53 -4.55
CA SER A 7 2.08 13.07 -3.21
C SER A 7 0.67 12.79 -2.68
N LYS A 8 -0.30 12.62 -3.58
CA LYS A 8 -1.71 12.33 -3.26
C LYS A 8 -2.10 10.87 -3.49
N TRP A 9 -1.14 9.97 -3.69
CA TRP A 9 -1.44 8.57 -3.98
C TRP A 9 -1.51 7.74 -2.69
N TYR A 10 -2.40 6.76 -2.71
CA TYR A 10 -2.61 5.83 -1.63
C TYR A 10 -2.55 4.40 -2.15
N ALA A 11 -2.17 3.49 -1.26
CA ALA A 11 -2.21 2.06 -1.50
C ALA A 11 -3.15 1.39 -0.50
N LEU A 12 -3.93 0.44 -0.98
CA LEU A 12 -4.51 -0.59 -0.13
C LEU A 12 -3.45 -1.65 0.10
N VAL A 13 -3.10 -1.86 1.37
CA VAL A 13 -2.11 -2.87 1.76
C VAL A 13 -2.77 -3.98 2.57
N LYS A 14 -2.31 -5.22 2.37
CA LYS A 14 -2.70 -6.39 3.17
C LYS A 14 -1.51 -6.90 3.96
N TYR A 15 -1.62 -6.93 5.29
CA TYR A 15 -0.51 -7.33 6.16
C TYR A 15 -0.22 -8.83 6.07
N LYS A 16 1.06 -9.21 6.18
CA LYS A 16 1.46 -10.63 6.16
C LYS A 16 0.87 -11.44 7.32
N SER A 17 0.74 -10.82 8.50
CA SER A 17 0.34 -11.48 9.75
C SER A 17 -1.17 -11.60 9.96
N GLY A 18 -2.00 -11.21 8.99
CA GLY A 18 -3.45 -11.24 9.14
C GLY A 18 -4.21 -11.03 7.84
N ASN A 19 -5.54 -11.07 7.93
CA ASN A 19 -6.42 -10.70 6.82
C ASN A 19 -6.83 -9.22 6.84
N GLU A 20 -6.18 -8.43 7.68
CA GLU A 20 -6.44 -7.00 7.81
C GLU A 20 -5.84 -6.22 6.64
N THR A 21 -6.62 -5.27 6.13
CA THR A 21 -6.22 -4.35 5.09
C THR A 21 -6.27 -2.92 5.60
N GLU A 22 -5.33 -2.09 5.15
CA GLU A 22 -5.26 -0.69 5.51
C GLU A 22 -4.98 0.17 4.28
N VAL A 23 -5.53 1.38 4.25
CA VAL A 23 -5.22 2.38 3.23
C VAL A 23 -4.12 3.29 3.76
N LEU A 24 -2.99 3.34 3.07
CA LEU A 24 -1.83 4.14 3.45
C LEU A 24 -1.38 5.05 2.32
N PRO A 25 -0.90 6.28 2.61
CA PRO A 25 -0.19 7.07 1.62
C PRO A 25 1.05 6.34 1.14
N ILE A 26 1.33 6.37 -0.16
CA ILE A 26 2.46 5.61 -0.74
C ILE A 26 3.82 6.04 -0.17
N GLN A 27 3.93 7.24 0.38
CA GLN A 27 5.16 7.77 1.00
C GLN A 27 5.56 6.98 2.25
N LYS A 28 4.61 6.24 2.86
CA LYS A 28 4.87 5.32 3.96
C LYS A 28 5.39 3.95 3.51
N ILE A 29 5.45 3.71 2.20
CA ILE A 29 5.78 2.41 1.61
C ILE A 29 7.21 2.42 1.07
N LYS A 30 7.95 1.35 1.35
CA LYS A 30 9.31 1.14 0.90
C LYS A 30 9.48 -0.23 0.24
N LEU A 31 10.27 -0.27 -0.81
CA LEU A 31 10.68 -1.50 -1.49
C LEU A 31 12.03 -1.96 -0.96
N LYS A 32 12.16 -3.26 -0.68
CA LYS A 32 13.45 -3.88 -0.39
C LYS A 32 14.13 -4.27 -1.70
N ILE A 33 15.24 -3.63 -2.02
CA ILE A 33 15.97 -3.84 -3.29
C ILE A 33 17.25 -4.68 -3.13
N GLY A 34 17.53 -5.20 -1.94
CA GLY A 34 18.70 -6.05 -1.69
C GLY A 34 18.98 -6.27 -0.20
N LYS A 35 20.18 -6.80 0.13
CA LYS A 35 20.61 -7.01 1.52
C LYS A 35 20.70 -5.66 2.24
N GLY A 36 19.72 -5.38 3.10
CA GLY A 36 19.64 -4.18 3.93
C GLY A 36 19.23 -2.88 3.23
N LYS A 37 19.13 -2.85 1.90
CA LYS A 37 18.76 -1.63 1.16
C LYS A 37 17.25 -1.52 0.97
N GLN A 38 16.71 -0.37 1.39
CA GLN A 38 15.32 0.02 1.15
C GLN A 38 15.29 1.34 0.38
N VAL A 39 14.33 1.47 -0.53
CA VAL A 39 14.05 2.71 -1.25
C VAL A 39 12.58 3.06 -1.11
N SER A 40 12.26 4.35 -1.17
CA SER A 40 10.88 4.81 -1.22
C SER A 40 10.18 4.20 -2.42
N PHE A 41 8.97 3.69 -2.22
CA PHE A 41 8.14 3.22 -3.30
C PHE A 41 7.63 4.43 -4.10
N ASN A 42 7.97 4.49 -5.38
CA ASN A 42 7.67 5.62 -6.26
C ASN A 42 7.11 5.11 -7.60
N PRO A 43 5.86 4.62 -7.60
CA PRO A 43 5.23 4.05 -8.79
C PRO A 43 5.05 5.12 -9.87
N LYS A 44 5.24 4.72 -11.13
CA LYS A 44 5.02 5.58 -12.31
C LYS A 44 3.58 5.52 -12.82
N SER A 45 2.83 4.47 -12.48
CA SER A 45 1.42 4.29 -12.85
C SER A 45 0.66 3.59 -11.71
N LEU A 46 -0.67 3.59 -11.77
CA LEU A 46 -1.53 2.92 -10.78
C LEU A 46 -1.40 1.38 -10.79
N THR A 47 -0.69 0.82 -11.76
CA THR A 47 -0.42 -0.63 -11.86
C THR A 47 1.07 -0.95 -11.63
N ASP A 48 1.89 0.05 -11.33
CA ASP A 48 3.34 -0.11 -11.11
C ASP A 48 3.65 -0.64 -9.70
N PHE A 49 3.10 -1.81 -9.39
CA PHE A 49 3.37 -2.58 -8.19
C PHE A 49 3.31 -4.06 -8.51
N ASP A 50 4.05 -4.87 -7.76
CA ASP A 50 4.02 -6.31 -7.89
C ASP A 50 3.21 -6.92 -6.74
N ARG A 51 2.10 -7.57 -7.10
CA ARG A 51 1.16 -8.23 -6.18
C ARG A 51 1.80 -9.37 -5.38
N VAL A 52 2.91 -9.95 -5.84
CA VAL A 52 3.59 -11.03 -5.12
C VAL A 52 4.71 -10.53 -4.22
N HIS A 53 5.12 -9.26 -4.34
CA HIS A 53 6.20 -8.70 -3.55
C HIS A 53 5.71 -8.13 -2.22
N TYR A 54 6.44 -8.46 -1.15
CA TYR A 54 6.28 -7.78 0.13
C TYR A 54 6.95 -6.42 0.13
N TYR A 55 6.14 -5.41 0.45
CA TYR A 55 6.57 -4.06 0.74
C TYR A 55 6.73 -3.87 2.24
N THR A 56 7.60 -2.93 2.61
CA THR A 56 7.73 -2.48 3.99
C THR A 56 6.88 -1.24 4.17
N VAL A 57 6.03 -1.22 5.21
CA VAL A 57 5.21 -0.05 5.53
C VAL A 57 5.42 0.35 6.99
N ASN A 58 5.40 1.66 7.25
CA ASN A 58 5.43 2.20 8.61
C ASN A 58 4.01 2.66 8.98
N THR A 59 3.43 2.08 10.02
CA THR A 59 2.06 2.37 10.46
C THR A 59 1.92 2.11 11.96
N THR A 60 0.91 2.73 12.58
CA THR A 60 0.48 2.44 13.95
C THR A 60 -0.38 1.16 14.04
N HIS A 61 -0.59 0.43 12.94
CA HIS A 61 -1.23 -0.87 12.96
C HIS A 61 -0.63 -1.80 14.03
N GLY A 62 -1.48 -2.43 14.83
CA GLY A 62 -1.08 -3.32 15.93
C GLY A 62 -0.27 -2.65 17.05
N SER A 63 -0.13 -1.32 17.03
CA SER A 63 0.69 -0.56 17.97
C SER A 63 -0.03 -0.34 19.28
N LYS A 64 0.53 -0.83 20.38
CA LYS A 64 0.03 -0.60 21.74
C LYS A 64 0.51 0.72 22.35
N ASP A 65 1.62 1.26 21.84
CA ASP A 65 2.25 2.49 22.32
C ASP A 65 1.90 3.72 21.47
N GLY A 66 1.04 3.55 20.46
CA GLY A 66 0.62 4.60 19.53
C GLY A 66 1.71 5.03 18.54
N LYS A 67 2.87 4.37 18.53
CA LYS A 67 3.98 4.69 17.63
C LYS A 67 3.89 3.88 16.33
N GLU A 68 4.50 4.40 15.27
CA GLU A 68 4.62 3.68 14.02
C GLU A 68 5.65 2.55 14.15
N HIS A 69 5.26 1.35 13.72
CA HIS A 69 6.13 0.18 13.62
C HIS A 69 6.24 -0.27 12.18
N LYS A 70 7.32 -1.02 11.89
CA LYS A 70 7.59 -1.55 10.56
C LYS A 70 6.82 -2.84 10.33
N TRP A 71 6.02 -2.88 9.29
CA TRP A 71 5.25 -4.05 8.86
C TRP A 71 5.61 -4.49 7.45
N TYR A 72 5.34 -5.75 7.15
CA TYR A 72 5.42 -6.30 5.80
C TYR A 72 4.02 -6.51 5.24
N ALA A 73 3.75 -5.96 4.07
CA ALA A 73 2.43 -6.00 3.46
C ALA A 73 2.52 -6.16 1.94
N HIS A 74 1.50 -6.76 1.34
CA HIS A 74 1.28 -6.73 -0.10
C HIS A 74 0.49 -5.49 -0.48
N ILE A 75 0.79 -4.90 -1.64
CA ILE A 75 -0.07 -3.87 -2.23
C ILE A 75 -1.14 -4.59 -3.06
N SER A 76 -2.40 -4.31 -2.76
CA SER A 76 -3.55 -4.86 -3.48
C SER A 76 -4.07 -3.89 -4.53
N LEU A 77 -3.97 -2.58 -4.27
CA LEU A 77 -4.49 -1.52 -5.13
C LEU A 77 -3.70 -0.22 -4.93
N LEU A 78 -3.53 0.56 -6.00
CA LEU A 78 -3.07 1.96 -5.94
C LEU A 78 -4.15 2.90 -6.47
N ALA A 79 -4.29 4.05 -5.83
CA ALA A 79 -5.22 5.10 -6.26
C ALA A 79 -4.54 6.47 -6.20
N GLY A 80 -4.82 7.32 -7.18
CA GLY A 80 -4.43 8.72 -7.18
C GLY A 80 -5.59 9.57 -6.66
N ASN A 81 -5.31 10.43 -5.66
CA ASN A 81 -6.23 11.35 -4.98
C ASN A 81 -7.05 10.68 -3.84
N PRO A 82 -7.14 11.28 -2.64
CA PRO A 82 -7.91 10.73 -1.50
C PRO A 82 -9.43 10.77 -1.67
N ILE A 83 -9.93 11.32 -2.79
CA ILE A 83 -11.38 11.52 -3.03
C ILE A 83 -12.06 10.24 -3.51
N THR A 84 -11.33 9.20 -3.93
CA THR A 84 -11.88 7.84 -3.86
C THR A 84 -12.00 7.50 -2.39
N SER A 85 -13.16 7.86 -1.83
CA SER A 85 -13.55 7.65 -0.44
C SER A 85 -13.19 6.23 -0.02
N ASN A 86 -12.93 5.98 1.27
CA ASN A 86 -12.88 4.60 1.78
C ASN A 86 -14.05 3.75 1.28
N ARG A 87 -15.20 4.36 0.92
CA ARG A 87 -16.30 3.72 0.20
C ARG A 87 -15.96 3.28 -1.24
N ASP A 88 -15.31 4.10 -2.06
CA ASP A 88 -14.96 3.75 -3.45
C ASP A 88 -13.82 2.73 -3.53
N LEU A 89 -12.88 2.80 -2.58
CA LEU A 89 -11.88 1.76 -2.39
C LEU A 89 -12.54 0.47 -1.88
N ASN A 90 -13.43 0.53 -0.88
CA ASN A 90 -14.20 -0.64 -0.43
C ASN A 90 -15.10 -1.21 -1.53
N VAL A 91 -15.74 -0.38 -2.36
CA VAL A 91 -16.55 -0.82 -3.51
C VAL A 91 -15.67 -1.46 -4.58
N SER A 92 -14.51 -0.88 -4.88
CA SER A 92 -13.54 -1.51 -5.81
C SER A 92 -13.00 -2.84 -5.26
N ILE A 93 -12.75 -2.93 -3.95
CA ILE A 93 -12.34 -4.16 -3.26
C ILE A 93 -13.44 -5.22 -3.28
N ILE A 94 -14.70 -4.82 -3.05
CA ILE A 94 -15.88 -5.70 -3.14
C ILE A 94 -16.02 -6.21 -4.57
N LEU A 95 -15.88 -5.35 -5.58
CA LEU A 95 -15.96 -5.75 -6.98
C LEU A 95 -14.86 -6.74 -7.37
N VAL A 96 -13.62 -6.56 -6.91
CA VAL A 96 -12.52 -7.52 -7.19
C VAL A 96 -12.76 -8.88 -6.53
N ASN A 97 -13.34 -8.92 -5.32
CA ASN A 97 -13.66 -10.19 -4.64
C ASN A 97 -14.88 -10.93 -5.20
N ILE A 98 -15.73 -10.29 -6.01
CA ILE A 98 -16.94 -10.92 -6.58
C ILE A 98 -16.64 -11.60 -7.94
N VAL A 99 -15.54 -11.26 -8.61
CA VAL A 99 -15.21 -11.83 -9.94
C VAL A 99 -14.32 -13.09 -9.90
N ASP A 100 -13.93 -13.57 -8.72
CA ASP A 100 -13.18 -14.83 -8.54
C ASP A 100 -14.08 -15.94 -7.94
N VAL A 101 -15.14 -16.33 -8.67
CA VAL A 101 -15.89 -17.58 -8.46
C VAL A 101 -16.01 -18.33 -9.77
#